data_AF-A0A5C7J828-F1
#
_entry.id   AF-A0A5C7J828-F1
#
_cell.length_a   1.000
_cell.length_b   1.000
_cell.length_c   1.000
_cell.angle_alpha   90.00
_cell.angle_beta   90.00
_cell.angle_gamma   90.00
#
_symmetry.space_group_name_H-M   'P 1'
#
loop_
_entity.id
_entity.type
_entity.pdbx_description
1 polymer ?
#
loop_
_entity_poly.entity_id
_entity_poly.type
_entity_poly.pdbx_seq_one_letter_code
_entity_poly.pdbx_strand_id
1 'polypeptide(L)' 'MLNKAIKQGKEHRRPYTGAKSFDRSCRNHGSCRYCLNNRTHRNNTRIEASKEALQEYRYDSKS' A
#
# COMPACT_ATOMS: atom_id res chain seq x y z
N MET A 1 -25.77 24.30 7.65
CA MET A 1 -25.18 23.51 8.75
C MET A 1 -25.47 22.03 8.53
N LEU A 2 -24.43 21.18 8.52
CA LEU A 2 -24.50 19.75 8.24
C LEU A 2 -25.51 19.00 9.14
N ASN A 3 -25.51 19.29 10.44
CA ASN A 3 -26.44 18.68 11.40
C ASN A 3 -27.92 18.96 11.09
N LYS A 4 -28.24 20.15 10.54
CA LYS A 4 -29.61 20.48 10.12
C LYS A 4 -30.02 19.67 8.89
N ALA A 5 -29.11 19.43 7.94
CA ALA A 5 -29.39 18.63 6.74
C ALA A 5 -29.55 17.13 7.07
N ILE A 6 -28.72 16.60 7.97
CA ILE A 6 -28.84 15.22 8.49
C ILE A 6 -30.20 15.01 9.17
N LYS A 7 -30.60 15.91 10.09
CA LYS A 7 -31.88 15.83 10.79
C LYS A 7 -33.09 15.86 9.83
N GLN A 8 -32.96 16.59 8.73
CA GLN A 8 -34.00 16.74 7.70
C GLN A 8 -33.91 15.66 6.59
N GLY A 9 -33.03 14.65 6.72
CA GLY A 9 -32.89 13.56 5.75
C GLY A 9 -32.32 13.97 4.38
N LYS A 10 -31.78 15.20 4.26
CA LYS A 10 -31.23 15.76 3.01
C LYS A 10 -29.74 15.45 2.80
N GLU A 11 -29.07 14.92 3.82
CA GLU A 11 -27.69 14.47 3.73
C GLU A 11 -27.64 12.96 3.54
N HIS A 12 -27.12 12.51 2.40
CA HIS A 12 -27.00 11.09 2.05
C HIS A 12 -25.61 10.51 2.35
N ARG A 13 -24.63 11.34 2.72
CA ARG A 13 -23.30 10.87 3.09
C ARG A 13 -23.36 10.19 4.46
N ARG A 14 -22.59 9.11 4.61
CA ARG A 14 -22.41 8.46 5.91
C ARG A 14 -21.68 9.43 6.86
N PRO A 15 -22.13 9.58 8.12
CA PRO A 15 -21.42 10.36 9.11
C PRO A 15 -19.99 9.87 9.26
N TYR A 16 -19.04 10.80 9.36
CA TYR A 16 -17.66 10.45 9.65
C TYR A 16 -17.55 9.96 11.09
N THR A 17 -17.15 8.71 11.30
CA THR A 17 -17.04 8.07 12.62
C THR A 17 -15.61 8.05 13.16
N GLY A 18 -14.69 8.80 12.53
CA GLY A 18 -13.27 8.77 12.87
C GLY A 18 -12.43 7.83 11.99
N ALA A 19 -11.11 7.91 12.18
CA ALA A 19 -10.17 7.02 11.52
C ALA A 19 -10.20 5.62 12.15
N LYS A 20 -9.73 4.61 11.41
CA LYS A 20 -9.62 3.25 11.95
C LYS A 20 -8.68 3.22 13.16
N SER A 21 -8.98 2.39 14.17
CA SER A 21 -8.16 2.18 15.36
C SER A 21 -6.92 1.31 15.09
N PHE A 22 -6.13 1.66 14.09
CA PHE A 22 -4.85 1.04 13.78
C PHE A 22 -3.76 2.09 13.80
N ASP A 23 -2.53 1.66 14.06
CA ASP A 23 -1.38 2.55 13.92
C ASP A 23 -1.36 3.18 12.51
N ARG A 24 -1.02 4.46 12.42
CA ARG A 24 -1.04 5.23 11.16
C ARG A 24 -0.08 4.66 10.10
N SER A 25 0.95 3.94 10.53
CA SER A 25 1.88 3.24 9.63
C SER A 25 1.38 1.85 9.24
N CYS A 26 0.37 1.30 9.91
CA CYS A 26 -0.14 -0.04 9.69
C CYS A 26 -1.40 -0.05 8.80
N ARG A 27 -1.50 -1.04 7.90
CA ARG A 27 -2.53 -1.16 6.84
C ARG A 27 -2.46 -0.05 5.78
N ASN A 28 -3.58 0.28 5.10
CA ASN A 28 -3.59 0.86 3.74
C ASN A 28 -2.61 2.04 3.59
N HIS A 29 -1.65 1.87 2.67
CA HIS A 29 -0.55 2.80 2.34
C HIS A 29 0.41 3.18 3.48
N GLY A 30 0.31 2.57 4.65
CA GLY A 30 1.23 2.82 5.76
C GLY A 30 2.61 2.17 5.56
N SER A 31 3.62 2.71 6.26
CA SER A 31 5.04 2.33 6.18
C SER A 31 5.47 1.17 7.08
N CYS A 32 4.54 0.49 7.75
CA CYS A 32 4.82 -0.67 8.59
C CYS A 32 5.58 -1.74 7.81
N ARG A 33 6.80 -2.10 8.29
CA ARG A 33 7.72 -3.02 7.60
C ARG A 33 7.08 -4.37 7.27
N TYR A 34 6.35 -4.95 8.22
CA TYR A 34 5.65 -6.22 8.00
C TYR A 34 4.62 -6.13 6.88
N CYS A 35 3.74 -5.12 6.92
CA CYS A 35 2.73 -4.90 5.89
C CYS A 35 3.36 -4.58 4.53
N LEU A 36 4.42 -3.75 4.52
CA LEU A 36 5.13 -3.37 3.31
C LEU A 36 5.74 -4.58 2.62
N ASN A 37 6.50 -5.39 3.36
CA ASN A 37 7.16 -6.58 2.83
C ASN A 37 6.15 -7.56 2.20
N ASN A 38 5.00 -7.76 2.85
CA ASN A 38 3.96 -8.65 2.32
C ASN A 38 3.34 -8.09 1.02
N ARG A 39 3.14 -6.77 0.93
CA ARG A 39 2.62 -6.13 -0.30
C ARG A 39 3.63 -6.14 -1.46
N THR A 40 4.92 -6.00 -1.16
CA THR A 40 5.98 -5.90 -2.18
C THR A 40 6.63 -7.24 -2.52
N HIS A 41 6.36 -8.30 -1.76
CA HIS A 41 7.00 -9.62 -1.91
C HIS A 41 7.08 -10.09 -3.37
N ARG A 42 5.96 -10.10 -4.08
CA ARG A 42 5.88 -10.55 -5.49
C ARG A 42 6.78 -9.72 -6.42
N ASN A 43 6.95 -8.42 -6.15
CA ASN A 43 7.80 -7.54 -6.95
C ASN A 43 9.27 -7.73 -6.59
N ASN A 44 9.58 -7.86 -5.30
CA ASN A 44 10.94 -8.11 -4.83
C ASN A 44 11.48 -9.41 -5.45
N THR A 45 10.69 -10.49 -5.47
CA THR A 45 11.09 -11.75 -6.13
C THR A 45 11.41 -11.56 -7.61
N ARG A 46 10.63 -10.75 -8.35
CA ARG A 46 10.92 -10.45 -9.76
C ARG A 46 12.19 -9.63 -9.93
N ILE A 47 12.40 -8.65 -9.04
CA ILE A 47 13.57 -7.78 -9.07
C ILE A 47 14.83 -8.62 -8.85
N GLU A 48 14.82 -9.55 -7.88
CA GLU A 48 15.96 -10.45 -7.65
C GLU A 48 16.25 -11.34 -8.86
N ALA A 49 15.23 -12.02 -9.41
CA ALA A 49 15.42 -12.83 -10.63
C ALA A 49 15.94 -12.00 -11.83
N SER A 50 15.49 -10.74 -11.96
CA SER A 50 15.95 -9.84 -13.01
C SER A 50 17.41 -9.41 -12.80
N LYS A 51 17.83 -9.22 -11.54
CA LYS A 51 19.22 -8.90 -11.20
C LYS A 51 20.16 -10.06 -11.52
N GLU A 52 19.74 -11.29 -11.21
CA GLU A 52 20.49 -12.52 -11.54
C GLU A 52 20.70 -12.64 -13.05
N ALA A 53 19.63 -12.52 -13.84
CA ALA A 53 19.72 -12.57 -15.31
C ALA A 53 20.64 -11.47 -15.89
N LEU A 54 20.58 -10.25 -15.35
CA LEU A 54 21.47 -9.17 -15.75
C LEU A 54 22.93 -9.45 -15.38
N GLN A 55 23.16 -10.13 -14.27
CA GLN A 55 24.51 -10.50 -13.82
C GLN A 55 25.11 -11.59 -14.71
N GLU A 56 24.34 -12.62 -15.05
CA GLU A 56 24.74 -13.66 -16.01
C GLU A 56 25.12 -13.05 -17.36
N TYR A 57 24.23 -12.24 -17.94
CA TYR A 57 24.51 -11.53 -19.20
C TYR A 57 25.80 -10.70 -19.14
N ARG A 58 26.02 -9.98 -18.03
CA ARG A 58 27.24 -9.19 -17.83
C ARG A 58 28.49 -10.05 -17.72
N TYR A 59 28.40 -11.24 -17.14
CA TYR A 59 29.52 -12.15 -17.05
C TYR A 59 29.86 -12.73 -18.42
N ASP A 60 28.85 -13.22 -19.14
CA ASP A 60 29.01 -13.78 -20.49
C ASP A 60 29.57 -12.74 -21.48
N SER A 61 29.11 -11.49 -21.39
CA SER A 61 29.63 -10.39 -22.23
C SER A 61 31.09 -10.02 -21.99
N LYS A 62 31.69 -10.51 -20.89
CA LYS A 62 33.09 -10.27 -20.53
C LYS A 62 34.00 -11.46 -20.84
N SER A 63 33.42 -12.62 -21.17
CA SER A 63 34.16 -13.83 -21.56
C SER A 63 34.44 -13.85 -23.06
#